data_AF-A0A7C9D8G4-F1
#
_entry.id   AF-A0A7C9D8G4-F1
#
_cell.length_a   1.000
_cell.length_b   1.000
_cell.length_c   1.000
_cell.angle_alpha   90.00
_cell.angle_beta   90.00
_cell.angle_gamma   90.00
#
_symmetry.space_group_name_H-M   'P 1'
#
loop_
_entity.id
_entity.type
_entity.pdbx_description
1 polymer ?
#
loop_
_entity_poly.entity_id
_entity_poly.type
_entity_poly.pdbx_seq_one_letter_code
_entity_poly.pdbx_strand_id
1 'polypeptide(L)'
;MPGLTAKVFRTFNASITLDDMLAEGAGSGEVQEKIAIYQHANKEVAIICNHQRSVSKSHSAQMERLTARINDAKAELSELETDLARAKKGKPPLKDSDGKRKRNLTPEAIQKKILSTKAKIEKYERDMQTKEDLKEIALGTSKINYLDPRITVAWCKRNEVPIEKMFNKSLLAKFSWAMDVDP
;
A
#
# COMPACT_ATOMS: atom_id res chain seq x y z
N MET A 1 30.81 27.43 -4.92
CA MET A 1 30.90 25.97 -5.04
C MET A 1 31.03 25.58 -6.51
N PRO A 2 32.20 25.11 -6.97
CA PRO A 2 32.35 24.57 -8.32
C PRO A 2 31.35 23.43 -8.60
N GLY A 3 30.75 23.38 -9.79
CA GLY A 3 29.79 22.33 -10.17
C GLY A 3 28.36 22.47 -9.63
N LEU A 4 28.07 23.52 -8.85
CA LEU A 4 26.73 23.80 -8.35
C LEU A 4 25.80 24.24 -9.49
N THR A 5 24.63 23.59 -9.61
CA THR A 5 23.60 23.92 -10.61
C THR A 5 22.22 23.86 -9.97
N ALA A 6 21.19 24.41 -10.63
CA ALA A 6 19.80 24.31 -10.16
C ALA A 6 19.35 22.84 -9.94
N LYS A 7 19.86 21.90 -10.72
CA LYS A 7 19.59 20.47 -10.54
C LYS A 7 20.12 19.95 -9.20
N VAL A 8 21.29 20.41 -8.76
CA VAL A 8 21.88 20.02 -7.47
C VAL A 8 20.96 20.39 -6.31
N PHE A 9 20.34 21.57 -6.34
CA PHE A 9 19.37 21.98 -5.33
C PHE A 9 18.13 21.08 -5.30
N ARG A 10 17.60 20.68 -6.46
CA ARG A 10 16.46 19.74 -6.50
C ARG A 10 16.81 18.39 -5.90
N THR A 11 17.99 17.84 -6.21
CA THR A 11 18.46 16.58 -5.64
C THR A 11 18.71 16.69 -4.14
N PHE A 12 19.33 17.79 -3.69
CA PHE A 12 19.57 18.07 -2.27
C PHE A 12 18.25 18.13 -1.50
N ASN A 13 17.31 18.99 -1.93
CA ASN A 13 16.01 19.16 -1.27
C ASN A 13 15.22 17.85 -1.25
N ALA A 14 15.24 17.07 -2.33
CA ALA A 14 14.56 15.77 -2.39
C ALA A 14 15.15 14.76 -1.41
N SER A 15 16.48 14.67 -1.35
CA SER A 15 17.18 13.71 -0.50
C SER A 15 17.08 14.07 0.97
N ILE A 16 17.27 15.35 1.34
CA ILE A 16 17.15 15.78 2.75
C ILE A 16 15.73 15.62 3.27
N THR A 17 14.72 15.96 2.46
CA THR A 17 13.32 15.76 2.86
C THR A 17 13.02 14.28 3.10
N LEU A 18 13.54 13.37 2.26
CA LEU A 18 13.36 11.94 2.49
C LEU A 18 13.99 11.53 3.83
N ASP A 19 15.22 11.95 4.09
CA ASP A 19 15.95 11.59 5.30
C ASP A 19 15.24 12.09 6.56
N ASP A 20 14.84 13.37 6.57
CA ASP A 20 14.11 14.00 7.68
C ASP A 20 12.79 13.27 7.98
N MET A 21 11.99 13.02 6.94
CA MET A 21 10.71 12.30 7.09
C MET A 21 10.90 10.85 7.56
N LEU A 22 11.95 10.18 7.12
CA LEU A 22 12.27 8.81 7.54
C LEU A 22 12.82 8.76 8.97
N ALA A 23 13.52 9.81 9.42
CA ALA A 23 14.01 9.96 10.79
C ALA A 23 12.86 10.21 11.76
N GLU A 24 11.90 11.08 11.41
CA GLU A 24 10.69 11.33 12.21
C GLU A 24 9.76 10.12 12.28
N GLY A 25 9.66 9.36 11.18
CA GLY A 25 8.84 8.16 11.07
C GLY A 25 9.51 6.87 11.61
N ALA A 26 10.71 6.95 12.20
CA ALA A 26 11.43 5.78 12.69
C ALA A 26 10.80 5.24 13.99
N GLY A 27 9.75 4.43 13.85
CA GLY A 27 9.06 3.77 14.96
C GLY A 27 9.20 2.25 14.92
N SER A 28 9.11 1.62 16.09
CA SER A 28 8.85 0.17 16.22
C SER A 28 7.53 -0.17 15.53
N GLY A 29 7.51 -1.17 14.67
CA GLY A 29 6.32 -1.56 13.93
C GLY A 29 6.59 -2.74 13.01
N GLU A 30 5.51 -3.32 12.48
CA GLU A 30 5.63 -4.40 11.52
C GLU A 30 6.24 -3.90 10.21
N VAL A 31 6.87 -4.80 9.44
CA VAL A 31 7.52 -4.47 8.16
C VAL A 31 6.55 -3.75 7.21
N GLN A 32 5.25 -4.07 7.23
CA GLN A 32 4.26 -3.40 6.38
C GLN A 32 4.03 -1.92 6.77
N GLU A 33 4.02 -1.61 8.06
CA GLU A 33 3.85 -0.25 8.55
C GLU A 33 5.07 0.60 8.17
N LYS A 34 6.27 0.05 8.36
CA LYS A 34 7.52 0.68 7.94
C LYS A 34 7.53 0.98 6.43
N ILE A 35 7.09 0.01 5.60
CA ILE A 35 6.95 0.22 4.16
C ILE A 35 5.99 1.38 3.87
N ALA A 36 4.86 1.49 4.57
CA ALA A 36 3.90 2.57 4.37
C ALA A 36 4.50 3.95 4.69
N ILE A 37 5.28 4.05 5.77
CA ILE A 37 6.01 5.28 6.16
C ILE A 37 6.96 5.69 5.03
N TYR A 38 7.73 4.74 4.49
CA TYR A 38 8.62 5.03 3.37
C TYR A 38 7.86 5.50 2.12
N GLN A 39 6.74 4.85 1.78
CA GLN A 39 5.94 5.24 0.62
C GLN A 39 5.33 6.64 0.79
N HIS A 40 4.93 6.99 2.00
CA HIS A 40 4.46 8.33 2.34
C HIS A 40 5.58 9.36 2.13
N ALA A 41 6.77 9.14 2.70
CA ALA A 41 7.91 10.03 2.52
C ALA A 41 8.29 10.21 1.03
N ASN A 42 8.30 9.13 0.26
CA ASN A 42 8.57 9.19 -1.18
C ASN A 42 7.49 9.94 -1.98
N LYS A 43 6.22 9.87 -1.54
CA LYS A 43 5.11 10.65 -2.13
C LYS A 43 5.32 12.15 -1.91
N GLU A 44 5.64 12.57 -0.69
CA GLU A 44 5.89 13.98 -0.37
C GLU A 44 7.08 14.53 -1.15
N VAL A 45 8.17 13.77 -1.27
CA VAL A 45 9.30 14.16 -2.12
C VAL A 45 8.87 14.32 -3.58
N ALA A 46 8.04 13.41 -4.11
CA ALA A 46 7.55 13.52 -5.48
C ALA A 46 6.67 14.77 -5.70
N ILE A 47 5.88 15.16 -4.70
CA ILE A 47 5.08 16.39 -4.70
C ILE A 47 5.99 17.62 -4.71
N ILE A 48 6.98 17.69 -3.81
CA ILE A 48 7.94 18.80 -3.72
C ILE A 48 8.73 18.96 -5.02
N CYS A 49 9.08 17.84 -5.67
CA CYS A 49 9.78 17.84 -6.94
C CYS A 49 8.88 18.17 -8.15
N ASN A 50 7.57 18.36 -7.93
CA ASN A 50 6.54 18.51 -8.95
C ASN A 50 6.55 17.37 -10.00
N HIS A 51 6.74 16.13 -9.54
CA HIS A 51 6.73 14.95 -10.40
C HIS A 51 5.30 14.51 -10.71
N GLN A 52 4.61 15.29 -11.52
CA GLN A 52 3.28 14.97 -12.00
C GLN A 52 3.31 13.96 -13.14
N ARG A 53 2.23 13.19 -13.27
CA ARG A 53 1.90 12.39 -14.45
C ARG A 53 0.44 12.57 -14.81
N SER A 54 0.10 12.33 -16.07
CA SER A 54 -1.30 12.17 -16.44
C SER A 54 -1.88 10.92 -15.79
N VAL A 55 -3.19 10.98 -15.49
CA VAL A 55 -3.95 9.83 -15.03
C VAL A 55 -3.84 8.71 -16.07
N SER A 56 -3.54 7.49 -15.61
CA SER A 56 -3.45 6.32 -16.49
C SER A 56 -4.78 6.09 -17.21
N LYS A 57 -4.74 5.74 -18.49
CA LYS A 57 -5.92 5.33 -19.27
C LYS A 57 -6.68 4.15 -18.64
N SER A 58 -5.96 3.31 -17.87
CA SER A 58 -6.54 2.16 -17.17
C SER A 58 -7.06 2.49 -15.77
N HIS A 59 -6.92 3.73 -15.29
CA HIS A 59 -7.28 4.10 -13.92
C HIS A 59 -8.76 3.84 -13.63
N SER A 60 -9.67 4.36 -14.45
CA SER A 60 -11.12 4.18 -14.28
C SER A 60 -11.49 2.69 -14.23
N ALA A 61 -10.97 1.88 -15.16
CA ALA A 61 -11.22 0.44 -15.18
C ALA A 61 -10.66 -0.29 -13.93
N GLN A 62 -9.54 0.20 -13.36
CA GLN A 62 -9.00 -0.34 -12.11
C GLN A 62 -9.88 0.02 -10.90
N MET A 63 -10.40 1.26 -10.86
CA MET A 63 -11.29 1.73 -9.81
C MET A 63 -12.63 0.98 -9.85
N GLU A 64 -13.24 0.81 -11.03
CA GLU A 64 -14.46 0.03 -11.21
C GLU A 64 -14.31 -1.41 -10.71
N ARG A 65 -13.18 -2.07 -11.02
CA ARG A 65 -12.89 -3.43 -10.53
C ARG A 65 -12.78 -3.50 -9.01
N LEU A 66 -12.20 -2.48 -8.36
CA LEU A 66 -12.11 -2.43 -6.90
C LEU A 66 -13.48 -2.18 -6.28
N THR A 67 -14.25 -1.24 -6.82
CA THR A 67 -15.63 -0.96 -6.40
C THR A 67 -16.50 -2.21 -6.51
N ALA A 68 -16.42 -2.95 -7.61
CA ALA A 68 -17.15 -4.21 -7.77
C ALA A 68 -16.78 -5.23 -6.67
N ARG A 69 -15.48 -5.42 -6.39
CA ARG A 69 -15.01 -6.33 -5.32
C ARG A 69 -15.47 -5.90 -3.92
N ILE A 70 -15.52 -4.59 -3.65
CA ILE A 70 -16.04 -4.05 -2.39
C ILE A 70 -17.53 -4.36 -2.26
N ASN A 71 -18.29 -4.14 -3.33
CA ASN A 71 -19.73 -4.41 -3.35
C ASN A 71 -20.03 -5.90 -3.16
N ASP A 72 -19.31 -6.77 -3.86
CA ASP A 72 -19.44 -8.23 -3.70
C ASP A 72 -19.15 -8.67 -2.26
N ALA A 73 -18.07 -8.15 -1.66
CA ALA A 73 -17.72 -8.46 -0.28
C ALA A 73 -18.74 -7.89 0.74
N LYS A 74 -19.33 -6.72 0.47
CA LYS A 74 -20.42 -6.15 1.29
C LYS A 74 -21.71 -6.97 1.18
N ALA A 75 -22.03 -7.49 0.00
CA ALA A 75 -23.15 -8.40 -0.19
C ALA A 75 -22.93 -9.72 0.59
N GLU A 76 -21.75 -10.33 0.46
CA GLU A 76 -21.37 -11.53 1.24
C GLU A 76 -21.47 -11.27 2.75
N LEU A 77 -21.00 -10.10 3.21
CA LEU A 77 -21.07 -9.71 4.62
C LEU A 77 -22.51 -9.67 5.14
N SER A 78 -23.42 -9.03 4.39
CA SER A 78 -24.84 -8.94 4.74
C SER A 78 -25.51 -10.32 4.83
N GLU A 79 -25.19 -11.23 3.91
CA GLU A 79 -25.67 -12.61 3.95
C GLU A 79 -25.15 -13.36 5.18
N LEU A 80 -23.86 -13.22 5.51
CA LEU A 80 -23.25 -13.86 6.67
C LEU A 80 -23.84 -13.33 8.00
N GLU A 81 -24.12 -12.03 8.09
CA GLU A 81 -24.76 -11.43 9.26
C GLU A 81 -26.20 -11.95 9.44
N THR A 82 -26.93 -12.13 8.33
CA THR A 82 -28.26 -12.76 8.33
C THR A 82 -28.18 -14.23 8.77
N ASP A 83 -27.26 -15.00 8.21
CA ASP A 83 -27.07 -16.41 8.55
C ASP A 83 -26.64 -16.59 10.02
N LEU A 84 -25.81 -15.69 10.56
CA LEU A 84 -25.45 -15.68 11.99
C LEU A 84 -26.68 -15.47 12.88
N ALA A 85 -27.53 -14.49 12.53
CA ALA A 85 -28.75 -14.21 13.29
C ALA A 85 -29.73 -15.39 13.28
N ARG A 86 -29.79 -16.14 12.17
CA ARG A 86 -30.60 -17.37 12.06
C ARG A 86 -30.00 -18.52 12.85
N ALA A 87 -28.68 -18.73 12.75
CA ALA A 87 -27.97 -19.77 13.47
C ALA A 87 -28.11 -19.60 15.00
N LYS A 88 -28.01 -18.37 15.52
CA LYS A 88 -28.27 -18.05 16.95
C LYS A 88 -29.69 -18.37 17.40
N LYS A 89 -30.66 -18.39 16.47
CA LYS A 89 -32.06 -18.78 16.71
C LYS A 89 -32.34 -20.26 16.42
N GLY A 90 -31.31 -21.07 16.16
CA GLY A 90 -31.44 -22.48 15.78
C GLY A 90 -32.07 -22.72 14.40
N LYS A 91 -32.16 -21.69 13.56
CA LYS A 91 -32.74 -21.78 12.21
C LYS A 91 -31.65 -22.05 11.17
N PRO A 92 -31.91 -22.88 10.14
CA PRO A 92 -30.96 -23.09 9.04
C PRO A 92 -30.74 -21.80 8.24
N PRO A 93 -29.61 -21.68 7.52
CA PRO A 93 -29.30 -20.54 6.66
C PRO A 93 -30.30 -20.41 5.50
N LEU A 94 -30.33 -19.24 4.86
CA LEU A 94 -31.10 -19.06 3.63
C LEU A 94 -30.55 -19.94 2.50
N LYS A 95 -31.39 -20.21 1.50
CA LYS A 95 -30.91 -20.77 0.24
C LYS A 95 -30.02 -19.75 -0.46
N ASP A 96 -29.04 -20.22 -1.22
CA ASP A 96 -28.25 -19.35 -2.09
C ASP A 96 -29.07 -18.83 -3.28
N SER A 97 -28.45 -17.98 -4.10
CA SER A 97 -29.03 -17.45 -5.34
C SER A 97 -29.50 -18.54 -6.32
N ASP A 98 -28.90 -19.73 -6.25
CA ASP A 98 -29.26 -20.89 -7.08
C ASP A 98 -30.35 -21.77 -6.43
N GLY A 99 -30.89 -21.36 -5.28
CA GLY A 99 -31.94 -22.08 -4.56
C GLY A 99 -31.45 -23.33 -3.81
N LYS A 100 -30.14 -23.57 -3.73
CA LYS A 100 -29.53 -24.67 -2.99
C LYS A 100 -29.40 -24.33 -1.51
N ARG A 101 -29.50 -25.35 -0.65
CA ARG A 101 -29.29 -25.18 0.78
C ARG A 101 -27.82 -24.91 1.07
N LYS A 102 -27.53 -23.77 1.67
CA LYS A 102 -26.20 -23.46 2.21
C LYS A 102 -25.85 -24.45 3.33
N ARG A 103 -24.55 -24.77 3.46
CA ARG A 103 -24.05 -25.65 4.52
C ARG A 103 -24.33 -25.00 5.89
N ASN A 104 -24.88 -25.77 6.83
CA ASN A 104 -24.99 -25.32 8.22
C ASN A 104 -23.58 -25.12 8.80
N LEU A 105 -23.28 -23.90 9.22
CA LEU A 105 -22.06 -23.53 9.93
C LEU A 105 -22.43 -23.19 11.37
N THR A 106 -21.51 -23.45 12.29
CA THR A 106 -21.69 -23.01 13.69
C THR A 106 -21.65 -21.47 13.75
N PRO A 107 -22.33 -20.85 14.73
CA PRO A 107 -22.28 -19.40 14.91
C PRO A 107 -20.84 -18.85 14.99
N GLU A 108 -19.93 -19.58 15.63
CA GLU A 108 -18.51 -19.22 15.75
C GLU A 108 -17.80 -19.21 14.40
N ALA A 109 -18.09 -20.21 13.55
CA ALA A 109 -17.52 -20.29 12.21
C ALA A 109 -18.03 -19.15 11.31
N ILE A 110 -19.31 -18.77 11.44
CA ILE A 110 -19.89 -17.62 10.71
C ILE A 110 -19.27 -16.32 11.20
N GLN A 111 -19.12 -16.14 12.51
CA GLN A 111 -18.48 -14.96 13.10
C GLN A 111 -17.03 -14.79 12.60
N LYS A 112 -16.26 -15.89 12.55
CA LYS A 112 -14.88 -15.85 11.99
C LYS A 112 -14.87 -15.42 10.53
N LYS A 113 -15.83 -15.88 9.72
CA LYS A 113 -15.98 -15.45 8.33
C LYS A 113 -16.32 -13.96 8.22
N ILE A 114 -17.26 -13.46 9.02
CA ILE A 114 -17.62 -12.04 9.09
C ILE A 114 -16.39 -11.18 9.36
N LEU A 115 -15.57 -11.55 10.36
CA LEU A 115 -14.34 -10.82 10.69
C LEU A 115 -13.36 -10.80 9.51
N SER A 116 -13.17 -11.95 8.85
CA SER A 116 -12.32 -12.02 7.65
C SER A 116 -12.85 -11.18 6.49
N THR A 117 -14.16 -11.18 6.25
CA THR A 117 -14.78 -10.40 5.17
C THR A 117 -14.71 -8.90 5.46
N LYS A 118 -14.91 -8.47 6.71
CA LYS A 118 -14.69 -7.06 7.11
C LYS A 118 -13.26 -6.61 6.85
N ALA A 119 -12.27 -7.41 7.25
CA ALA A 119 -10.85 -7.11 6.97
C ALA A 119 -10.53 -7.03 5.47
N LYS A 120 -11.19 -7.83 4.63
CA LYS A 120 -11.05 -7.74 3.15
C LYS A 120 -11.64 -6.44 2.60
N ILE A 121 -12.82 -6.03 3.07
CA ILE A 121 -13.48 -4.78 2.64
C ILE A 121 -12.56 -3.60 2.96
N GLU A 122 -12.08 -3.52 4.20
CA GLU A 122 -11.18 -2.44 4.62
C GLU A 122 -9.90 -2.42 3.78
N LYS A 123 -9.34 -3.59 3.45
CA LYS A 123 -8.17 -3.69 2.58
C LYS A 123 -8.47 -3.12 1.19
N TYR A 124 -9.59 -3.50 0.57
CA TYR A 124 -9.95 -3.00 -0.76
C TYR A 124 -10.23 -1.49 -0.76
N GLU A 125 -10.85 -0.97 0.29
CA GLU A 125 -11.09 0.47 0.46
C GLU A 125 -9.76 1.24 0.61
N ARG A 126 -8.80 0.72 1.39
CA ARG A 126 -7.43 1.29 1.50
C ARG A 126 -6.67 1.25 0.17
N ASP A 127 -6.74 0.13 -0.55
CA ASP A 127 -6.11 -0.04 -1.86
C ASP A 127 -6.69 0.96 -2.89
N MET A 128 -8.01 1.18 -2.84
CA MET A 128 -8.73 2.13 -3.68
C MET A 128 -8.30 3.57 -3.39
N GLN A 129 -8.27 3.96 -2.10
CA GLN A 129 -7.81 5.30 -1.70
C GLN A 129 -6.37 5.55 -2.14
N THR A 130 -5.48 4.57 -1.90
CA THR A 130 -4.05 4.68 -2.28
C THR A 130 -3.89 4.89 -3.79
N LYS A 131 -4.70 4.19 -4.61
CA LYS A 131 -4.66 4.38 -6.06
C LYS A 131 -5.12 5.76 -6.47
N GLU A 132 -6.17 6.27 -5.84
CA GLU A 132 -6.72 7.59 -6.12
C GLU A 132 -5.73 8.68 -5.75
N ASP A 133 -5.11 8.59 -4.58
CA ASP A 133 -4.09 9.53 -4.08
C ASP A 133 -2.84 9.60 -4.97
N LEU A 134 -2.53 8.50 -5.67
CA LEU A 134 -1.32 8.37 -6.50
C LEU A 134 -1.61 8.49 -7.99
N LYS A 135 -2.85 8.79 -8.41
CA LYS A 135 -3.23 8.77 -9.84
C LYS A 135 -2.41 9.76 -10.68
N GLU A 136 -2.06 10.91 -10.11
CA GLU A 136 -1.36 12.02 -10.79
C GLU A 136 0.12 12.17 -10.38
N ILE A 137 0.66 11.28 -9.53
CA ILE A 137 2.02 11.42 -8.98
C ILE A 137 2.95 10.34 -9.55
N ALA A 138 4.11 10.76 -10.06
CA ALA A 138 5.16 9.91 -10.62
C ALA A 138 6.27 9.58 -9.60
N LEU A 139 5.97 8.65 -8.69
CA LEU A 139 6.90 8.21 -7.62
C LEU A 139 8.24 7.63 -8.11
N GLY A 140 8.30 7.13 -9.34
CA GLY A 140 9.53 6.55 -9.90
C GLY A 140 10.60 7.60 -10.19
N THR A 141 10.20 8.80 -10.60
CA THR A 141 11.14 9.84 -11.04
C THR A 141 11.99 10.35 -9.89
N SER A 142 11.38 10.63 -8.73
CA SER A 142 12.09 11.02 -7.51
C SER A 142 13.06 9.92 -7.09
N LYS A 143 12.53 8.69 -6.98
CA LYS A 143 13.27 7.52 -6.52
C LYS A 143 14.49 7.15 -7.35
N ILE A 144 14.45 7.40 -8.67
CA ILE A 144 15.52 6.97 -9.58
C ILE A 144 16.60 8.03 -9.76
N ASN A 145 16.23 9.32 -9.66
CA ASN A 145 17.07 10.41 -10.14
C ASN A 145 17.34 11.52 -9.11
N TYR A 146 16.54 11.62 -8.04
CA TYR A 146 16.60 12.73 -7.09
C TYR A 146 16.82 12.30 -5.64
N LEU A 147 16.62 11.02 -5.33
CA LEU A 147 16.94 10.45 -4.02
C LEU A 147 18.33 9.82 -4.03
N ASP A 148 19.14 10.10 -3.00
CA ASP A 148 20.34 9.32 -2.72
C ASP A 148 19.93 7.90 -2.24
N PRO A 149 20.25 6.84 -3.01
CA PRO A 149 19.85 5.48 -2.65
C PRO A 149 20.45 4.99 -1.33
N ARG A 150 21.55 5.60 -0.84
CA ARG A 150 22.16 5.25 0.45
C ARG A 150 21.26 5.58 1.63
N ILE A 151 20.43 6.63 1.53
CA ILE A 151 19.42 6.96 2.55
C ILE A 151 18.44 5.79 2.69
N THR A 152 17.90 5.31 1.57
CA THR A 152 17.00 4.14 1.54
C THR A 152 17.68 2.88 2.07
N VAL A 153 18.93 2.61 1.68
CA VAL A 153 19.69 1.44 2.12
C VAL A 153 19.93 1.49 3.63
N ALA A 154 20.42 2.61 4.15
CA ALA A 154 20.68 2.81 5.57
C ALA A 154 19.38 2.66 6.38
N TRP A 155 18.29 3.26 5.91
CA TRP A 155 16.98 3.12 6.54
C TRP A 155 16.49 1.67 6.55
N CYS A 156 16.64 0.93 5.44
CA CYS A 156 16.27 -0.49 5.37
C CYS A 156 17.09 -1.35 6.34
N LYS A 157 18.41 -1.13 6.42
CA LYS A 157 19.31 -1.82 7.37
C LYS A 157 18.91 -1.54 8.82
N ARG A 158 18.69 -0.27 9.19
CA ARG A 158 18.32 0.16 10.55
C ARG A 158 16.94 -0.36 11.00
N ASN A 159 16.02 -0.55 10.06
CA ASN A 159 14.62 -0.92 10.35
C ASN A 159 14.29 -2.38 10.01
N GLU A 160 15.28 -3.19 9.64
CA GLU A 160 15.12 -4.60 9.26
C GLU A 160 14.08 -4.80 8.14
N VAL A 161 14.03 -3.86 7.18
CA VAL A 161 13.15 -3.95 6.02
C VAL A 161 13.94 -4.56 4.85
N PRO A 162 13.46 -5.65 4.22
CA PRO A 162 14.14 -6.22 3.06
C PRO A 162 14.20 -5.20 1.91
N ILE A 163 15.40 -4.95 1.38
CA ILE A 163 15.64 -3.92 0.36
C ILE A 163 14.85 -4.17 -0.93
N GLU A 164 14.50 -5.43 -1.21
CA GLU A 164 13.67 -5.86 -2.36
C GLU A 164 12.22 -5.35 -2.26
N LYS A 165 11.78 -4.96 -1.05
CA LYS A 165 10.49 -4.29 -0.85
C LYS A 165 10.54 -2.82 -1.29
N MET A 166 11.72 -2.22 -1.29
CA MET A 166 11.95 -0.85 -1.76
C MET A 166 12.37 -0.83 -3.22
N PHE A 167 13.37 -1.59 -3.61
CA PHE A 167 13.93 -1.57 -4.95
C PHE A 167 13.57 -2.84 -5.71
N ASN A 168 13.03 -2.68 -6.92
CA ASN A 168 12.87 -3.80 -7.84
C ASN A 168 14.25 -4.26 -8.38
N LYS A 169 14.30 -5.40 -9.08
CA LYS A 169 15.56 -5.96 -9.62
C LYS A 169 16.39 -4.97 -10.44
N SER A 170 15.74 -4.11 -11.22
CA SER A 170 16.44 -3.11 -12.04
C SER A 170 17.07 -2.01 -11.18
N LEU A 171 16.37 -1.54 -10.14
CA LEU A 171 16.90 -0.54 -9.21
C LEU A 171 18.02 -1.11 -8.33
N LEU A 172 17.89 -2.37 -7.89
CA LEU A 172 18.96 -3.05 -7.16
C LEU A 172 20.25 -3.15 -8.00
N ALA A 173 20.13 -3.49 -9.28
CA ALA A 173 21.29 -3.51 -10.18
C ALA A 173 21.87 -2.11 -10.42
N LYS A 174 21.03 -1.07 -10.55
CA LYS A 174 21.48 0.32 -10.73
C LYS A 174 22.20 0.87 -9.49
N PHE A 175 21.75 0.49 -8.31
CA PHE A 175 22.22 1.02 -7.02
C PHE A 175 23.07 0.03 -6.23
N SER A 176 23.71 -0.93 -6.90
CA SER A 176 24.63 -1.89 -6.27
C SER A 176 25.70 -1.19 -5.42
N TRP A 177 26.31 -0.15 -5.97
CA TRP A 177 27.31 0.68 -5.31
C TRP A 177 26.84 1.30 -3.98
N ALA A 178 25.54 1.50 -3.79
CA ALA A 178 24.99 2.07 -2.55
C ALA A 178 24.76 1.02 -1.46
N MET A 179 24.68 -0.27 -1.84
CA MET A 179 24.48 -1.38 -0.91
C MET A 179 25.78 -1.84 -0.25
N ASP A 180 26.90 -1.68 -0.96
CA ASP A 180 28.25 -2.07 -0.54
C ASP A 180 28.87 -1.11 0.49
N VAL A 181 28.15 -0.04 0.87
CA VAL A 181 28.59 0.93 1.87
C VAL A 181 28.04 0.56 3.25
N ASP A 182 28.91 0.55 4.25
CA ASP A 182 28.52 0.37 5.64
C ASP A 182 27.65 1.55 6.15
N PRO A 183 26.58 1.28 6.92
CA PRO A 183 25.56 2.27 7.29
C PRO A 183 25.96 3.32 8.33
#